data_AF-A0AA37Q3W8-F1
#
_entry.id   AF-A0AA37Q3W8-F1
#
_cell.length_a   1.000
_cell.length_b   1.000
_cell.length_c   1.000
_cell.angle_alpha   90.00
_cell.angle_beta   90.00
_cell.angle_gamma   90.00
#
_symmetry.space_group_name_H-M   'P 1'
#
loop_
_entity.id
_entity.type
_entity.pdbx_description
1 polymer ?
#
loop_
_entity_poly.entity_id
_entity_poly.type
_entity_poly.pdbx_seq_one_letter_code
_entity_poly.pdbx_strand_id
1 'polypeptide(L)'
;MSAPTPPKITAAPELRRHLLHMVLGVVAVHAIAIALYYALDVEHRPANFRRIFTAVWMVATLPVVLVGLSRVRKARIRARHARRVGR
;
A
#
# COMPACT_ATOMS: atom_id res chain seq x y z
N MET A 1 -13.00 -16.88 41.05
CA MET A 1 -11.86 -17.19 40.17
C MET A 1 -12.11 -16.57 38.82
N SER A 2 -11.51 -15.40 38.54
CA SER A 2 -11.67 -14.72 37.24
C SER A 2 -10.68 -15.30 36.25
N ALA A 3 -11.17 -15.76 35.10
CA ALA A 3 -10.33 -16.28 34.02
C ALA A 3 -9.40 -15.18 33.47
N PRO A 4 -8.15 -15.50 33.11
CA PRO A 4 -7.27 -14.53 32.45
C PRO A 4 -7.89 -14.14 31.10
N THR A 5 -8.27 -12.87 30.95
CA THR A 5 -8.72 -12.31 29.68
C THR A 5 -7.62 -12.54 28.64
N PRO A 6 -7.93 -13.15 27.48
CA PRO A 6 -6.95 -13.39 26.44
C PRO A 6 -6.33 -12.05 26.03
N PRO A 7 -4.99 -11.97 25.88
CA PRO A 7 -4.34 -10.73 25.51
C PRO A 7 -4.95 -10.25 24.19
N LYS A 8 -5.61 -9.09 24.22
CA LYS A 8 -5.94 -8.35 22.99
C LYS A 8 -4.61 -8.27 22.25
N ILE A 9 -4.50 -8.98 21.13
CA ILE A 9 -3.39 -8.80 20.20
C ILE A 9 -3.62 -7.42 19.59
N THR A 10 -3.30 -6.38 20.34
CA THR A 10 -3.11 -5.04 19.82
C THR A 10 -1.93 -5.19 18.89
N ALA A 11 -2.20 -5.40 17.59
CA ALA A 11 -1.21 -5.16 16.57
C ALA A 11 -0.62 -3.79 16.89
N ALA A 12 0.64 -3.77 17.35
CA ALA A 12 1.23 -2.61 17.98
C ALA A 12 0.97 -1.36 17.10
N PRO A 13 0.55 -0.22 17.67
CA PRO A 13 0.18 0.99 16.91
C PRO A 13 1.22 1.37 15.82
N GLU A 14 2.49 1.04 16.06
CA GLU A 14 3.61 1.06 15.11
C GLU A 14 3.36 0.34 13.77
N LEU A 15 2.80 -0.87 13.79
CA LEU A 15 2.49 -1.65 12.59
C LEU A 15 1.33 -1.02 11.80
N ARG A 16 0.31 -0.52 12.51
CA ARG A 16 -0.82 0.19 11.89
C ARG A 16 -0.36 1.48 11.21
N ARG A 17 0.55 2.24 11.82
CA ARG A 17 1.13 3.45 11.23
C ARG A 17 1.91 3.16 9.95
N HIS A 18 2.71 2.11 9.94
CA HIS A 18 3.45 1.69 8.73
C HIS A 18 2.52 1.26 7.60
N LEU A 19 1.44 0.54 7.91
CA LEU A 19 0.41 0.18 6.94
C LEU A 19 -0.31 1.41 6.39
N LEU A 20 -0.68 2.35 7.26
CA LEU A 20 -1.33 3.60 6.85
C LEU A 20 -0.45 4.43 5.92
N HIS A 21 0.85 4.58 6.22
CA HIS A 21 1.78 5.29 5.32
C HIS A 21 1.89 4.61 3.95
N MET A 22 1.89 3.27 3.91
CA MET A 22 1.88 2.54 2.64
C MET A 22 0.59 2.81 1.86
N VAL A 23 -0.57 2.66 2.51
CA VAL A 23 -1.87 2.87 1.88
C VAL A 23 -1.98 4.30 1.37
N LEU A 24 -1.60 5.28 2.18
CA LEU A 24 -1.62 6.70 1.81
C LEU A 24 -0.74 6.98 0.58
N GLY A 25 0.43 6.35 0.48
CA GLY A 25 1.30 6.46 -0.70
C GLY A 25 0.66 5.90 -1.96
N VAL A 26 0.02 4.72 -1.88
CA VAL A 26 -0.71 4.11 -3.01
C VAL A 26 -1.88 4.99 -3.44
N VAL A 27 -2.65 5.50 -2.47
CA VAL A 27 -3.80 6.39 -2.70
C VAL A 27 -3.37 7.69 -3.36
N ALA A 28 -2.28 8.33 -2.88
CA ALA A 28 -1.78 9.56 -3.47
C ALA A 28 -1.38 9.39 -4.94
N VAL A 29 -0.69 8.30 -5.28
CA VAL A 29 -0.30 8.02 -6.67
C VAL A 29 -1.53 7.80 -7.56
N HIS A 30 -2.53 7.05 -7.09
CA HIS A 30 -3.77 6.87 -7.85
C HIS A 30 -4.53 8.18 -8.02
N ALA A 31 -4.60 9.02 -6.98
CA ALA A 31 -5.24 10.32 -7.07
C ALA A 31 -4.58 11.21 -8.14
N ILE A 32 -3.24 11.23 -8.20
CA ILE A 32 -2.50 11.97 -9.24
C ILE A 32 -2.80 11.40 -10.64
N ALA A 33 -2.79 10.07 -10.79
CA ALA A 33 -3.07 9.44 -12.08
C ALA A 33 -4.49 9.71 -12.59
N ILE A 34 -5.49 9.65 -11.70
CA ILE A 34 -6.88 9.99 -12.00
C ILE A 34 -6.99 11.48 -12.36
N ALA A 35 -6.35 12.36 -11.60
CA ALA A 35 -6.33 13.79 -11.90
C ALA A 35 -5.75 14.07 -13.29
N LEU A 36 -4.63 13.42 -13.65
CA LEU A 36 -4.03 13.54 -14.98
C LEU A 36 -4.93 12.96 -16.08
N TYR A 37 -5.63 11.86 -15.81
CA TYR A 37 -6.56 11.24 -16.76
C TYR A 37 -7.66 12.22 -17.17
N TYR A 38 -8.28 12.88 -16.19
CA TYR A 38 -9.32 13.88 -16.46
C TYR A 38 -8.75 15.20 -16.99
N ALA A 39 -7.61 15.67 -16.47
CA ALA A 39 -7.00 16.92 -16.92
C ALA A 39 -6.53 16.88 -18.39
N LEU A 40 -6.08 15.71 -18.87
CA LEU A 40 -5.65 15.52 -20.25
C LEU A 40 -6.78 15.08 -21.19
N ASP A 41 -7.99 14.96 -20.65
CA ASP A 41 -9.19 14.48 -21.31
C ASP A 41 -8.96 13.16 -22.06
N VAL A 42 -8.28 12.24 -21.39
CA VAL A 42 -7.79 10.99 -21.99
C VAL A 42 -8.94 10.16 -22.56
N GLU A 43 -10.15 10.30 -22.02
CA GLU A 43 -11.35 9.60 -22.46
C GLU A 43 -11.73 9.90 -23.93
N HIS A 44 -11.63 11.15 -24.36
CA HIS A 44 -11.94 11.57 -25.73
C HIS A 44 -10.76 11.41 -26.71
N ARG A 45 -9.59 10.98 -26.23
CA ARG A 45 -8.40 10.78 -27.06
C ARG A 45 -8.46 9.48 -27.88
N PRO A 46 -7.69 9.39 -28.99
CA PRO A 46 -7.59 8.18 -29.79
C PRO A 46 -7.26 6.93 -28.94
N ALA A 47 -7.76 5.77 -29.35
CA ALA A 47 -7.58 4.51 -28.60
C ALA A 47 -6.11 4.19 -28.29
N ASN A 48 -5.19 4.54 -29.19
CA ASN A 48 -3.76 4.38 -28.99
C ASN A 48 -3.25 5.22 -27.81
N PHE A 49 -3.71 6.46 -27.68
CA PHE A 49 -3.34 7.34 -26.58
C PHE A 49 -3.85 6.80 -25.24
N ARG A 50 -5.11 6.32 -25.20
CA ARG A 50 -5.69 5.67 -24.01
C ARG A 50 -4.90 4.44 -23.58
N ARG A 51 -4.49 3.58 -24.53
CA ARG A 51 -3.64 2.42 -24.26
C ARG A 51 -2.28 2.82 -23.71
N ILE A 52 -1.60 3.79 -24.33
CA ILE A 52 -0.29 4.26 -23.87
C ILE A 52 -0.39 4.85 -22.47
N PHE A 53 -1.39 5.70 -22.22
CA PHE A 53 -1.62 6.29 -20.89
C PHE A 53 -1.84 5.21 -19.83
N THR A 54 -2.69 4.22 -20.14
CA THR A 54 -2.98 3.10 -19.22
C THR A 54 -1.74 2.24 -18.99
N ALA A 55 -0.94 1.97 -20.02
CA ALA A 55 0.30 1.21 -19.91
C ALA A 55 1.33 1.95 -19.04
N VAL A 56 1.52 3.25 -19.29
CA VAL A 56 2.40 4.11 -18.48
C VAL A 56 1.90 4.16 -17.03
N TRP A 57 0.60 4.31 -16.81
CA TRP A 57 -0.01 4.27 -15.47
C TRP A 57 0.30 2.92 -14.80
N MET A 58 -0.01 1.78 -15.41
CA MET A 58 0.28 0.47 -14.83
C MET A 58 1.75 0.30 -14.47
N VAL A 59 2.66 0.66 -15.37
CA VAL A 59 4.12 0.62 -15.11
C VAL A 59 4.52 1.55 -13.97
N ALA A 60 3.92 2.73 -13.85
CA ALA A 60 4.16 3.65 -12.74
C ALA A 60 3.58 3.14 -11.40
N THR A 61 2.50 2.36 -11.44
CA THR A 61 1.85 1.82 -10.22
C THR A 61 2.62 0.63 -9.65
N LEU A 62 3.25 -0.18 -10.51
CA LEU A 62 4.02 -1.36 -10.10
C LEU A 62 5.08 -1.05 -9.02
N PRO A 63 5.98 -0.06 -9.18
CA PRO A 63 6.97 0.30 -8.18
C PRO A 63 6.33 0.65 -6.84
N VAL A 64 5.22 1.37 -6.85
CA VAL A 64 4.52 1.83 -5.64
C VAL A 64 3.94 0.63 -4.88
N VAL A 65 3.32 -0.30 -5.59
CA VAL A 65 2.79 -1.54 -5.04
C VAL A 65 3.93 -2.44 -4.52
N LEU A 66 5.02 -2.58 -5.29
CA LEU A 66 6.20 -3.37 -4.90
C LEU A 66 6.91 -2.82 -3.67
N VAL A 67 7.07 -1.49 -3.57
CA VAL A 67 7.62 -0.81 -2.38
C VAL A 67 6.68 -1.01 -1.19
N GLY A 68 5.37 -0.88 -1.39
CA GLY A 68 4.37 -1.16 -0.36
C GLY A 68 4.47 -2.59 0.18
N LEU A 69 4.40 -3.57 -0.71
CA LEU A 69 4.56 -5.00 -0.39
C LEU A 69 5.89 -5.28 0.32
N SER A 70 6.99 -4.70 -0.16
CA SER A 70 8.31 -4.87 0.45
C SER A 70 8.38 -4.30 1.86
N ARG A 71 7.74 -3.15 2.11
CA ARG A 71 7.63 -2.55 3.45
C ARG A 71 6.80 -3.42 4.39
N VAL A 72 5.66 -3.94 3.92
CA VAL A 72 4.82 -4.87 4.70
C VAL A 72 5.55 -6.16 4.99
N ARG A 73 6.26 -6.73 4.00
CA ARG A 73 7.06 -7.94 4.16
C ARG A 73 8.15 -7.75 5.20
N LYS A 74 8.90 -6.64 5.14
CA LYS A 74 9.92 -6.27 6.15
C LYS A 74 9.30 -6.05 7.55
N ALA A 75 8.13 -5.44 7.64
CA ALA A 75 7.43 -5.26 8.91
C ALA A 75 6.97 -6.61 9.50
N ARG A 76 6.44 -7.52 8.67
CA ARG A 76 6.04 -8.88 9.09
C ARG A 76 7.23 -9.72 9.54
N ILE A 77 8.36 -9.65 8.85
CA ILE A 77 9.58 -10.38 9.24
C ILE A 77 10.08 -9.89 10.60
N ARG A 78 10.15 -8.57 10.82
CA ARG A 78 10.54 -7.99 12.11
C ARG A 78 9.58 -8.37 13.24
N ALA A 79 8.27 -8.33 12.99
CA ALA A 79 7.27 -8.76 13.97
C ALA A 79 7.36 -10.25 14.32
N ARG A 80 7.75 -11.12 13.36
CA ARG A 80 7.98 -12.55 13.62
C ARG A 80 9.24 -12.79 14.45
N HIS A 81 10.33 -12.07 14.19
CA HIS A 81 11.57 -12.16 14.98
C HIS A 81 11.36 -11.70 16.42
N ALA A 82 10.65 -10.57 16.63
CA ALA A 82 10.35 -10.07 17.98
C ALA A 82 9.57 -11.09 18.83
N ARG A 83 8.67 -11.87 18.22
CA ARG A 83 7.94 -12.96 18.92
C ARG A 83 8.78 -14.20 19.24
N ARG A 84 9.88 -14.44 18.52
CA ARG A 84 10.78 -15.58 18.78
C ARG A 84 11.81 -15.29 19.86
N VAL A 85 12.20 -14.03 20.04
CA VAL A 85 13.18 -13.62 21.06
C VAL A 85 12.54 -13.40 22.43
N GLY A 86 11.24 -13.08 22.47
CA GLY A 86 10.48 -12.94 23.72
C GLY A 86 9.91 -14.25 24.28
N ARG A 87 10.44 -15.41 23.88
CA ARG A 87 10.03 -16.75 24.32
C ARG A 87 11.27 -17.51 24.77
#